data_AF-A0A2K4KE81-F1
#
_entry.id   AF-A0A2K4KE81-F1
#
_cell.length_a   1.000
_cell.length_b   1.000
_cell.length_c   1.000
_cell.angle_alpha   90.00
_cell.angle_beta   90.00
_cell.angle_gamma   90.00
#
_symmetry.space_group_name_H-M   'P 1'
#
loop_
_entity.id
_entity.type
_entity.pdbx_description
1 polymer ?
#
loop_
_entity_poly.entity_id
_entity_poly.type
_entity_poly.pdbx_seq_one_letter_code
_entity_poly.pdbx_strand_id
1 'polypeptide(L)'
;MVVHFKCYDDYYNIQIVSEAYYQKYFSKDGQGVLGAYPAAGGDTTSFNLLSGNHQIITLDDLNSSQAALHLKARNAGIIKKEIWRDPAYSTCFTDKSGDIATFELDILERHVATPERSTPYT
;
A
#
# COMPACT_ATOMS: atom_id res chain seq x y z
N MET A 1 -6.95 5.77 -7.82
CA MET A 1 -5.78 4.98 -8.23
C MET A 1 -6.15 3.51 -8.13
N VAL A 2 -5.67 2.65 -9.02
CA VAL A 2 -5.92 1.20 -8.95
C VAL A 2 -4.59 0.49 -8.70
N VAL A 3 -4.61 -0.46 -7.76
CA VAL A 3 -3.46 -1.24 -7.36
C VAL A 3 -3.81 -2.73 -7.28
N HIS A 4 -2.80 -3.57 -7.44
CA HIS A 4 -2.88 -5.01 -7.30
C HIS A 4 -2.03 -5.46 -6.12
N PHE A 5 -2.68 -6.11 -5.16
CA PHE A 5 -2.06 -6.71 -4.00
C PHE A 5 -1.58 -8.13 -4.35
N LYS A 6 -0.30 -8.27 -4.73
CA LYS A 6 0.31 -9.58 -4.99
C LYS A 6 0.64 -10.25 -3.66
N CYS A 7 -0.12 -11.29 -3.32
CA CYS A 7 -0.01 -12.02 -2.05
C CYS A 7 1.16 -13.01 -2.06
N TYR A 8 1.90 -13.04 -0.95
CA TYR A 8 2.95 -14.00 -0.65
C TYR A 8 2.73 -14.50 0.79
N ASP A 9 1.73 -15.36 1.00
CA ASP A 9 1.31 -15.83 2.33
C ASP A 9 0.71 -14.69 3.19
N ASP A 10 1.47 -14.11 4.11
CA ASP A 10 1.00 -13.11 5.07
C ASP A 10 1.28 -11.65 4.68
N TYR A 11 1.88 -11.42 3.50
CA TYR A 11 2.29 -10.10 3.04
C TYR A 11 2.07 -9.88 1.53
N TYR A 12 2.18 -8.62 1.13
CA TYR A 12 1.86 -8.18 -0.22
C TYR A 12 2.94 -7.28 -0.80
N ASN A 13 3.24 -7.44 -2.08
CA ASN A 13 3.74 -6.31 -2.88
C ASN A 13 2.55 -5.64 -3.56
N ILE A 14 2.51 -4.31 -3.51
CA ILE A 14 1.39 -3.54 -4.05
C ILE A 14 1.84 -2.90 -5.36
N GLN A 15 1.39 -3.46 -6.48
CA GLN A 15 1.71 -2.97 -7.83
C GLN A 15 0.65 -1.95 -8.28
N ILE A 16 1.07 -0.82 -8.83
CA ILE A 16 0.17 0.18 -9.39
C ILE A 16 -0.14 -0.19 -10.84
N VAL A 17 -1.42 -0.21 -11.18
CA VAL A 17 -1.91 -0.57 -12.53
C VAL A 17 -2.56 0.59 -13.27
N SER A 18 -2.80 1.72 -12.62
CA SER A 18 -3.25 2.95 -13.29
C SER A 18 -2.12 3.62 -14.08
N GLU A 19 -2.44 4.20 -15.25
CA GLU A 19 -1.48 4.68 -16.27
C GLU A 19 -0.33 5.56 -15.74
N ALA A 20 -0.61 6.56 -14.90
CA ALA A 20 0.41 7.51 -14.43
C ALA A 20 1.62 6.86 -13.73
N TYR A 21 1.43 5.66 -13.16
CA TYR A 21 2.46 4.91 -12.46
C TYR A 21 2.45 3.42 -12.84
N TYR A 22 2.03 3.12 -14.06
CA TYR A 22 1.86 1.74 -14.52
C TYR A 22 3.12 0.90 -14.28
N GLN A 23 2.92 -0.30 -13.71
CA GLN A 23 3.95 -1.27 -13.32
C GLN A 23 4.93 -0.85 -12.23
N LYS A 24 4.81 0.37 -11.68
CA LYS A 24 5.52 0.75 -10.46
C LYS A 24 4.88 0.08 -9.25
N TYR A 25 5.59 0.06 -8.15
CA TYR A 25 5.14 -0.50 -6.87
C TYR A 25 5.11 0.60 -5.84
N PHE A 26 4.17 0.48 -4.89
CA PHE A 26 4.34 1.14 -3.62
C PHE A 26 5.56 0.55 -2.92
N SER A 27 6.56 1.39 -2.73
CA SER A 27 7.79 1.03 -2.05
C SER A 27 8.35 2.23 -1.31
N LYS A 28 9.17 1.99 -0.30
CA LYS A 28 9.94 3.03 0.36
C LYS A 28 11.23 3.30 -0.40
N ASP A 29 11.67 4.56 -0.41
CA ASP A 29 13.05 4.89 -0.78
C ASP A 29 14.02 4.71 0.40
N GLY A 30 15.29 5.05 0.18
CA GLY A 30 16.33 5.02 1.22
C GLY A 30 16.07 5.98 2.38
N GLN A 31 15.19 6.96 2.22
CA GLN A 31 14.75 7.86 3.29
C GLN A 31 13.53 7.31 4.05
N GLY A 32 12.98 6.16 3.64
CA GLY A 32 11.80 5.55 4.26
C GLY A 32 10.48 6.15 3.79
N VAL A 33 10.50 6.98 2.74
CA VAL A 33 9.30 7.63 2.20
C VAL A 33 8.65 6.70 1.19
N LEU A 34 7.35 6.47 1.38
CA LEU A 34 6.54 5.68 0.48
C LEU A 34 6.26 6.47 -0.80
N GLY A 35 6.48 5.83 -1.93
CA GLY A 35 6.24 6.38 -3.26
C GLY A 35 6.05 5.30 -4.30
N ALA A 36 5.94 5.73 -5.56
CA ALA A 36 5.83 4.84 -6.70
C ALA A 36 7.22 4.60 -7.33
N TYR A 37 7.80 3.43 -7.09
CA TYR A 37 9.14 3.07 -7.55
C TYR A 37 9.12 1.85 -8.48
N PRO A 38 10.11 1.66 -9.36
CA PRO A 38 10.27 0.42 -10.11
C PRO A 38 10.39 -0.80 -9.20
N ALA A 39 10.11 -1.99 -9.73
CA ALA A 39 10.41 -3.24 -9.03
C ALA A 39 11.92 -3.33 -8.74
N ALA A 40 12.28 -3.73 -7.52
CA ALA A 40 13.66 -3.87 -7.07
C ALA A 40 13.97 -5.30 -6.59
N GLY A 41 13.27 -6.30 -7.15
CA GLY A 41 13.38 -7.69 -6.69
C GLY A 41 13.02 -7.80 -5.21
N GLY A 42 13.89 -8.45 -4.42
CA GLY A 42 13.72 -8.62 -2.98
C GLY A 42 13.69 -7.33 -2.16
N ASP A 43 14.19 -6.22 -2.73
CA ASP A 43 14.17 -4.90 -2.07
C ASP A 43 12.85 -4.15 -2.30
N THR A 44 11.94 -4.68 -3.14
CA THR A 44 10.59 -4.14 -3.27
C THR A 44 9.88 -4.23 -1.93
N THR A 45 9.40 -3.10 -1.41
CA THR A 45 8.79 -3.10 -0.07
C THR A 45 7.60 -4.05 -0.03
N SER A 46 7.62 -4.92 0.96
CA SER A 46 6.54 -5.85 1.28
C SER A 46 5.71 -5.26 2.42
N PHE A 47 4.39 -5.44 2.37
CA PHE A 47 3.48 -4.91 3.37
C PHE A 47 2.64 -6.01 3.99
N ASN A 48 2.50 -5.99 5.32
CA ASN A 48 1.37 -6.63 5.98
C ASN A 48 0.20 -5.64 5.99
N LEU A 49 -1.02 -6.16 5.86
CA LEU A 49 -2.24 -5.37 6.08
C LEU A 49 -2.61 -5.50 7.56
N LEU A 50 -3.07 -4.40 8.16
CA LEU A 50 -3.52 -4.40 9.55
C LEU A 50 -4.98 -3.95 9.65
N SER A 51 -5.74 -4.61 10.53
CA SER A 51 -7.08 -4.16 10.92
C SER A 51 -7.02 -2.87 11.76
N GLY A 52 -8.18 -2.28 12.06
CA GLY A 52 -8.27 -1.10 12.94
C GLY A 52 -7.72 -1.31 14.36
N ASN A 53 -7.58 -2.57 14.80
CA ASN A 53 -6.92 -2.94 16.06
C ASN A 53 -5.44 -3.33 15.88
N HIS A 54 -4.86 -2.98 14.72
CA HIS A 54 -3.50 -3.26 14.31
C HIS A 54 -3.09 -4.75 14.30
N GLN A 55 -4.06 -5.65 14.15
CA GLN A 55 -3.79 -7.08 13.96
C GLN A 55 -3.50 -7.35 12.48
N ILE A 56 -2.52 -8.21 12.19
CA ILE A 56 -2.25 -8.63 10.81
C ILE A 56 -3.47 -9.36 10.26
N ILE A 57 -3.90 -8.94 9.07
CA ILE A 57 -5.00 -9.54 8.31
C ILE A 57 -4.57 -9.72 6.85
N THR A 58 -5.32 -10.54 6.14
CA THR A 58 -5.27 -10.70 4.69
C THR A 58 -6.48 -10.04 4.05
N LEU A 59 -6.47 -9.92 2.72
CA LEU A 59 -7.68 -9.48 2.02
C LEU A 59 -8.86 -10.44 2.24
N ASP A 60 -8.61 -11.73 2.47
CA ASP A 60 -9.65 -12.74 2.67
C ASP A 60 -10.38 -12.60 4.01
N ASP A 61 -9.76 -11.95 5.00
CA ASP A 61 -10.41 -11.60 6.27
C ASP A 61 -11.42 -10.44 6.13
N LEU A 62 -11.43 -9.75 4.99
CA LEU A 62 -12.34 -8.63 4.71
C LEU A 62 -13.64 -9.15 4.09
N ASN A 63 -14.74 -9.09 4.84
CA ASN A 63 -16.06 -9.56 4.38
C ASN A 63 -16.83 -8.58 3.49
N SER A 64 -16.31 -7.36 3.31
CA SER A 64 -16.90 -6.29 2.51
C SER A 64 -16.02 -5.97 1.31
N SER A 65 -16.61 -5.42 0.24
CA SER A 65 -15.84 -4.83 -0.86
C SER A 65 -15.25 -3.47 -0.47
N GLN A 66 -15.74 -2.85 0.60
CA GLN A 66 -15.19 -1.61 1.16
C GLN A 66 -14.52 -1.91 2.49
N ALA A 67 -13.26 -1.49 2.66
CA ALA A 67 -12.51 -1.76 3.87
C ALA A 67 -11.53 -0.63 4.21
N ALA A 68 -11.48 -0.30 5.50
CA ALA A 68 -10.44 0.54 6.08
C ALA A 68 -9.32 -0.36 6.65
N LEU A 69 -8.08 -0.09 6.28
CA LEU A 69 -6.92 -0.81 6.82
C LEU A 69 -5.70 0.09 7.01
N HIS A 70 -4.69 -0.44 7.69
CA HIS A 70 -3.37 0.17 7.78
C HIS A 70 -2.32 -0.69 7.08
N LEU A 71 -1.24 -0.06 6.64
CA LEU A 71 -0.11 -0.76 6.03
C LEU A 71 1.06 -0.79 7.01
N LYS A 72 1.69 -1.95 7.15
CA LYS A 72 2.98 -2.08 7.85
C LYS A 72 4.03 -2.56 6.87
N ALA A 73 5.13 -1.82 6.72
CA ALA A 73 6.29 -2.34 6.02
C ALA A 73 6.81 -3.58 6.77
N ARG A 74 6.89 -4.73 6.09
CA ARG A 74 7.12 -6.05 6.71
C ARG A 74 8.34 -6.05 7.64
N ASN A 75 9.44 -5.50 7.15
CA ASN A 75 10.72 -5.40 7.88
C ASN A 75 10.91 -4.06 8.62
N ALA A 76 9.83 -3.32 8.86
CA ALA A 76 9.88 -2.03 9.54
C ALA A 76 8.52 -1.67 10.23
N GLY A 77 8.17 -0.39 10.26
CA GLY A 77 7.01 0.13 11.02
C GLY A 77 5.70 0.23 10.24
N ILE A 78 4.65 0.63 10.97
CA ILE A 78 3.35 1.02 10.40
C ILE A 78 3.54 2.33 9.61
N ILE A 79 2.96 2.39 8.41
CA ILE A 79 2.94 3.58 7.57
C ILE A 79 2.09 4.65 8.24
N LYS A 80 2.68 5.83 8.35
CA LYS A 80 2.15 7.04 8.95
C LYS A 80 2.11 8.15 7.92
N LYS A 81 1.28 9.14 8.15
CA LYS A 81 1.23 10.39 7.40
C LYS A 81 1.99 11.46 8.19
N GLU A 82 2.99 12.05 7.57
CA GLU A 82 3.82 13.10 8.16
C GLU A 82 3.70 14.40 7.35
N ILE A 83 3.73 15.54 8.03
CA ILE A 83 3.90 16.85 7.40
C ILE A 83 5.40 17.06 7.14
N TRP A 84 5.78 16.99 5.88
CA TRP A 84 7.11 17.25 5.39
C TRP A 84 7.31 18.76 5.17
N ARG A 85 8.31 19.34 5.84
CA ARG A 85 8.45 20.80 5.92
C ARG A 85 9.17 21.44 4.72
N ASP A 86 9.80 20.66 3.84
CA ASP A 86 10.60 21.19 2.71
C ASP A 86 10.58 20.28 1.45
N PRO A 87 9.97 20.69 0.31
CA PRO A 87 9.34 21.99 0.07
C PRO A 87 8.01 22.13 0.80
N ALA A 88 7.66 23.40 1.06
CA ALA A 88 6.60 23.89 1.95
C ALA A 88 5.41 22.94 2.16
N TYR A 89 5.24 22.49 3.42
CA TYR A 89 4.06 21.80 3.96
C TYR A 89 3.44 20.73 3.05
N SER A 90 4.29 19.93 2.40
CA SER A 90 3.81 18.73 1.73
C SER A 90 3.51 17.64 2.76
N THR A 91 2.60 16.72 2.46
CA THR A 91 2.42 15.52 3.29
C THR A 91 3.03 14.34 2.60
N CYS A 92 3.75 13.50 3.35
CA CYS A 92 4.32 12.26 2.86
C CYS A 92 3.79 11.08 3.68
N PHE A 93 4.00 9.88 3.16
CA PHE A 93 3.78 8.65 3.89
C PHE A 93 5.12 8.01 4.23
N THR A 94 5.33 7.64 5.49
CA THR A 94 6.61 7.10 6.00
C THR A 94 6.33 6.18 7.17
N ASP A 95 7.23 5.26 7.49
CA ASP A 95 7.13 4.46 8.72
C ASP A 95 7.81 5.10 9.95
N LYS A 96 8.49 6.25 9.75
CA LYS A 96 9.33 6.89 10.76
C LYS A 96 8.53 7.73 11.77
N SER A 97 7.72 8.67 11.30
CA SER A 97 7.07 9.70 12.13
C SER A 97 5.67 10.07 11.62
N GLY A 98 4.93 10.83 12.40
CA GLY A 98 3.56 11.25 12.09
C GLY A 98 2.49 10.31 12.65
N ASP A 99 1.26 10.51 12.20
CA ASP A 99 0.08 9.77 12.64
C ASP A 99 -0.14 8.54 11.77
N ILE A 100 -0.61 7.44 12.35
CA ILE A 100 -0.90 6.21 11.60
C ILE A 100 -1.86 6.52 10.44
N ALA A 101 -1.49 6.11 9.23
CA ALA A 101 -2.31 6.33 8.05
C ALA A 101 -3.37 5.23 7.93
N THR A 102 -4.62 5.64 7.70
CA THR A 102 -5.71 4.74 7.29
C THR A 102 -5.86 4.81 5.77
N PHE A 103 -5.96 3.66 5.13
CA PHE A 103 -6.22 3.51 3.71
C PHE A 103 -7.58 2.89 3.52
N GLU A 104 -8.46 3.61 2.83
CA GLU A 104 -9.77 3.12 2.42
C GLU A 104 -9.62 2.41 1.07
N LEU A 105 -10.07 1.17 1.00
CA LEU A 105 -10.03 0.34 -0.19
C LEU A 105 -11.44 0.09 -0.71
N ASP A 106 -11.62 0.27 -2.02
CA ASP A 106 -12.70 -0.35 -2.79
C ASP A 106 -12.11 -1.56 -3.54
N ILE A 107 -12.41 -2.76 -3.05
CA ILE A 107 -11.94 -4.04 -3.59
C ILE A 107 -12.73 -4.34 -4.87
N LEU A 108 -12.04 -4.24 -6.00
CA LEU A 108 -12.66 -4.43 -7.31
C LEU A 108 -12.82 -5.91 -7.67
N GLU A 109 -11.80 -6.71 -7.33
CA GLU A 109 -11.63 -8.11 -7.72
C GLU A 109 -10.86 -8.85 -6.61
N ARG A 110 -11.08 -10.17 -6.47
CA ARG A 110 -10.40 -11.05 -5.50
C ARG A 110 -9.81 -12.26 -6.23
N HIS A 111 -8.72 -12.80 -5.68
CA HIS A 111 -8.04 -14.01 -6.20
C HIS A 111 -7.68 -13.97 -7.69
N VAL A 112 -7.35 -12.79 -8.22
CA VAL A 112 -6.92 -12.62 -9.62
C VAL A 112 -5.41 -12.83 -9.75
N ALA A 113 -4.98 -13.57 -10.78
CA ALA A 113 -3.56 -13.73 -11.10
C ALA A 113 -2.99 -12.47 -11.78
N THR A 114 -3.81 -11.80 -12.58
CA THR A 114 -3.50 -10.53 -13.24
C THR A 114 -4.74 -9.65 -13.18
N PRO A 115 -4.62 -8.34 -12.87
CA PRO A 115 -5.75 -7.43 -12.82
C PRO A 115 -6.39 -7.28 -14.20
N GLU A 116 -7.72 -7.38 -14.27
CA GLU A 116 -8.45 -7.14 -15.53
C GLU A 116 -8.68 -5.64 -15.77
N ARG A 117 -8.59 -4.84 -14.70
CA ARG A 117 -8.94 -3.41 -14.71
C ARG A 117 -7.78 -2.52 -14.28
N SER A 118 -7.58 -1.43 -15.02
CA SER A 118 -6.65 -0.35 -14.67
C SER A 118 -7.35 0.93 -14.19
N THR A 119 -8.69 0.95 -14.20
CA THR A 119 -9.56 2.08 -13.80
C THR A 119 -10.56 1.67 -12.71
N PRO A 120 -10.92 2.57 -11.76
CA PRO A 120 -11.98 2.30 -10.77
C PRO A 120 -13.36 2.07 -11.41
N TYR A 121 -14.31 1.47 -10.68
CA TYR A 121 -15.72 1.50 -11.08
C TYR A 121 -16.25 2.93 -11.02
N THR A 122 -17.05 3.32 -12.02
CA THR A 122 -17.83 4.57 -12.07
C THR A 122 -19.11 4.48 -11.28
#